data_AF-A0A7X8CTM7-F1
#
_entry.id   AF-A0A7X8CTM7-F1
#
_cell.length_a   1.000
_cell.length_b   1.000
_cell.length_c   1.000
_cell.angle_alpha   90.00
_cell.angle_beta   90.00
_cell.angle_gamma   90.00
#
_symmetry.space_group_name_H-M   'P 1'
#
loop_
_entity.id
_entity.type
_entity.pdbx_description
1 polymer ?
#
loop_
_entity_poly.entity_id
_entity_poly.type
_entity_poly.pdbx_seq_one_letter_code
_entity_poly.pdbx_strand_id
1 'polypeptide(L)'
;MDLSLNKMIGDRLQRIANVLLLNASFLDNPGLLNGKMGIAIFFYHYSRFTKNKIYENFAGVLVDEIYEEINTSTPVNFENGLTGIGWGIEYLVKNGFVQADTDEALSEIDNYVSRSMMSYAITSENCNDLAGYGFYYPSRLGLRCIDEESSVVKGIVKCIKFFTDYIERVIVGKEIAGFDLYSLTEDTICSLIWFLLQTQRLGFSSEPAFRIFSCISEHVEQLLKSSSGPFESNLRLMVESFVASIPDDLLKSSYSSISVKGNSNTCKSDTIVEILIKNTWLELICNPYSNETRLYRREKSDLFSLIDIEDYWERQLDKLNSDNLGLKGWAGLGFSILKII
;
A
#
# COMPACT_ATOMS: atom_id res chain seq x y z
N MET A 1 -14.23 -25.79 6.71
CA MET A 1 -14.56 -24.96 5.55
C MET A 1 -15.06 -25.92 4.48
N ASP A 2 -16.26 -25.70 3.94
CA ASP A 2 -17.01 -26.70 3.16
C ASP A 2 -16.38 -26.95 1.77
N LEU A 3 -16.38 -28.19 1.28
CA LEU A 3 -15.73 -28.59 0.02
C LEU A 3 -16.32 -27.82 -1.19
N SER A 4 -17.60 -27.46 -1.09
CA SER A 4 -18.33 -26.64 -2.08
C SER A 4 -17.78 -25.21 -2.17
N LEU A 5 -17.39 -24.61 -1.03
CA LEU A 5 -16.92 -23.24 -0.97
C LEU A 5 -15.57 -23.07 -1.67
N ASN A 6 -14.64 -23.98 -1.42
CA ASN A 6 -13.31 -23.94 -2.05
C ASN A 6 -13.41 -24.06 -3.58
N LYS A 7 -14.39 -24.82 -4.08
CA LYS A 7 -14.65 -24.94 -5.52
C LYS A 7 -15.15 -23.61 -6.11
N MET A 8 -16.14 -22.99 -5.48
CA MET A 8 -16.66 -21.68 -5.92
C MET A 8 -15.58 -20.59 -5.93
N ILE A 9 -14.76 -20.55 -4.87
CA ILE A 9 -13.63 -19.60 -4.79
C ILE A 9 -12.64 -19.86 -5.93
N GLY A 10 -12.29 -21.12 -6.18
CA GLY A 10 -11.42 -21.50 -7.29
C GLY A 10 -11.95 -21.06 -8.65
N ASP A 11 -13.24 -21.31 -8.92
CA ASP A 11 -13.90 -20.93 -10.17
C ASP A 11 -13.89 -19.40 -10.37
N ARG A 12 -14.09 -18.63 -9.30
CA ARG A 12 -14.10 -17.16 -9.34
C ARG A 12 -12.71 -16.59 -9.54
N LEU A 13 -11.71 -17.11 -8.84
CA LEU A 13 -10.32 -16.74 -9.07
C LEU A 13 -9.87 -17.06 -10.50
N GLN A 14 -10.30 -18.20 -11.05
CA GLN A 14 -9.99 -18.56 -12.44
C GLN A 14 -10.61 -17.58 -13.44
N ARG A 15 -11.85 -17.11 -13.20
CA ARG A 15 -12.47 -16.08 -14.05
C ARG A 15 -11.68 -14.77 -14.02
N ILE A 16 -11.29 -14.29 -12.83
CA ILE A 16 -10.46 -13.08 -12.68
C ILE A 16 -9.12 -13.26 -13.38
N ALA A 17 -8.46 -14.39 -13.17
CA ALA A 17 -7.19 -14.70 -13.80
C ALA A 17 -7.31 -14.71 -15.33
N ASN A 18 -8.40 -15.25 -15.90
CA ASN A 18 -8.64 -15.22 -17.34
C ASN A 18 -8.82 -13.78 -17.87
N VAL A 19 -9.58 -12.94 -17.16
CA VAL A 19 -9.73 -11.52 -17.52
C VAL A 19 -8.37 -10.83 -17.54
N LEU A 20 -7.58 -10.99 -16.48
CA LEU A 20 -6.27 -10.36 -16.39
C LEU A 20 -5.29 -10.89 -17.44
N LEU A 21 -5.29 -12.20 -17.71
CA LEU A 21 -4.38 -12.81 -18.70
C LEU A 21 -4.67 -12.35 -20.13
N LEU A 22 -5.94 -12.06 -20.45
CA LEU A 22 -6.33 -11.53 -21.76
C LEU A 22 -6.04 -10.04 -21.94
N ASN A 23 -5.93 -9.27 -20.85
CA ASN A 23 -5.89 -7.80 -20.90
C ASN A 23 -4.57 -7.18 -20.44
N ALA A 24 -3.77 -7.87 -19.60
CA ALA A 24 -2.62 -7.25 -18.93
C ALA A 24 -1.52 -6.78 -19.90
N SER A 25 -1.25 -7.52 -20.98
CA SER A 25 -0.25 -7.11 -21.98
C SER A 25 -0.65 -5.86 -22.78
N PHE A 26 -1.92 -5.44 -22.75
CA PHE A 26 -2.40 -4.21 -23.40
C PHE A 26 -2.41 -2.99 -22.46
N LEU A 27 -1.98 -3.16 -21.21
CA LEU A 27 -1.96 -2.09 -20.22
C LEU A 27 -0.64 -1.32 -20.29
N ASP A 28 -0.64 -0.10 -20.81
CA ASP A 28 0.59 0.71 -20.94
C ASP A 28 1.12 1.28 -19.60
N ASN A 29 0.47 0.96 -18.48
CA ASN A 29 0.85 1.45 -17.16
C ASN A 29 1.73 0.40 -16.43
N PRO A 30 3.03 0.65 -16.22
CA PRO A 30 3.91 -0.29 -15.51
C PRO A 30 3.72 -0.28 -13.99
N GLY A 31 2.94 0.67 -13.44
CA GLY A 31 2.85 0.95 -12.01
C GLY A 31 2.21 -0.13 -11.14
N LEU A 32 2.16 0.14 -9.83
CA LEU A 32 1.73 -0.80 -8.81
C LEU A 32 0.20 -0.87 -8.66
N LEU A 33 -0.45 0.27 -8.38
CA LEU A 33 -1.87 0.26 -8.01
C LEU A 33 -2.79 0.16 -9.22
N ASN A 34 -2.42 0.81 -10.33
CA ASN A 34 -3.23 0.83 -11.55
C ASN A 34 -2.53 0.15 -12.74
N GLY A 35 -1.41 -0.53 -12.51
CA GLY A 35 -0.53 -1.03 -13.56
C GLY A 35 -0.19 -2.51 -13.47
N LYS A 36 0.69 -2.93 -14.39
CA LYS A 36 1.17 -4.31 -14.57
C LYS A 36 1.82 -4.89 -13.32
N MET A 37 2.51 -4.10 -12.50
CA MET A 37 3.17 -4.61 -11.29
C MET A 37 2.16 -5.19 -10.30
N GLY A 38 1.01 -4.53 -10.14
CA GLY A 38 -0.09 -5.04 -9.32
C GLY A 38 -0.66 -6.37 -9.81
N ILE A 39 -0.77 -6.51 -11.13
CA ILE A 39 -1.24 -7.72 -11.79
C ILE A 39 -0.21 -8.85 -11.62
N ALA A 40 1.08 -8.56 -11.77
CA ALA A 40 2.17 -9.51 -11.57
C ALA A 40 2.16 -10.06 -10.13
N ILE A 41 2.02 -9.19 -9.12
CA ILE A 41 1.89 -9.60 -7.72
C ILE A 41 0.71 -10.57 -7.55
N PHE A 42 -0.46 -10.26 -8.10
CA PHE A 42 -1.61 -11.18 -8.06
C PHE A 42 -1.28 -12.54 -8.67
N PHE A 43 -0.67 -12.60 -9.86
CA PHE A 43 -0.37 -13.86 -10.53
C PHE A 43 0.68 -14.70 -9.81
N TYR A 44 1.66 -14.09 -9.16
CA TYR A 44 2.61 -14.79 -8.29
C TYR A 44 1.92 -15.47 -7.10
N HIS A 45 0.95 -14.80 -6.46
CA HIS A 45 0.15 -15.43 -5.40
C HIS A 45 -0.79 -16.51 -5.94
N TYR A 46 -1.43 -16.23 -7.09
CA TYR A 46 -2.34 -17.16 -7.73
C TYR A 46 -1.64 -18.43 -8.22
N SER A 47 -0.38 -18.34 -8.67
CA SER A 47 0.43 -19.50 -9.04
C SER A 47 0.71 -20.40 -7.85
N ARG A 48 0.99 -19.83 -6.66
CA ARG A 48 1.16 -20.59 -5.41
C ARG A 48 -0.14 -21.26 -4.97
N PHE A 49 -1.26 -20.55 -5.07
CA PHE A 49 -2.58 -21.09 -4.74
C PHE A 49 -2.95 -22.29 -5.62
N THR A 50 -2.81 -22.14 -6.94
CA THR A 50 -3.15 -23.19 -7.92
C THR A 50 -2.07 -24.25 -8.10
N LYS A 51 -0.84 -23.98 -7.62
CA LYS A 51 0.37 -24.75 -7.90
C LYS A 51 0.66 -24.89 -9.41
N ASN A 52 0.26 -23.88 -10.19
CA ASN A 52 0.43 -23.88 -11.64
C ASN A 52 1.49 -22.86 -12.06
N LYS A 53 2.61 -23.37 -12.58
CA LYS A 53 3.76 -22.56 -12.99
C LYS A 53 3.50 -21.68 -14.21
N ILE A 54 2.44 -21.92 -14.98
CA ILE A 54 2.05 -21.04 -16.09
C ILE A 54 1.78 -19.61 -15.59
N TYR A 55 1.12 -19.48 -14.43
CA TYR A 55 0.82 -18.17 -13.86
C TYR A 55 2.08 -17.49 -13.30
N GLU A 56 3.02 -18.25 -12.75
CA GLU A 56 4.32 -17.72 -12.30
C GLU A 56 5.14 -17.22 -13.49
N ASN A 57 5.19 -17.99 -14.59
CA ASN A 57 5.88 -17.58 -15.80
C ASN A 57 5.25 -16.32 -16.41
N PHE A 58 3.91 -16.23 -16.43
CA PHE A 58 3.21 -15.04 -16.90
C PHE A 58 3.51 -13.81 -16.03
N ALA A 59 3.53 -13.97 -14.70
CA ALA A 59 3.93 -12.90 -13.79
C ALA A 59 5.37 -12.43 -14.06
N GLY A 60 6.29 -13.35 -14.36
CA GLY A 60 7.66 -13.03 -14.77
C GLY A 60 7.71 -12.22 -16.06
N VAL A 61 6.94 -12.60 -17.09
CA VAL A 61 6.83 -11.84 -18.34
C VAL A 61 6.35 -10.41 -18.08
N LEU A 62 5.34 -10.22 -17.22
CA LEU A 62 4.89 -8.87 -16.86
C LEU A 62 5.98 -8.05 -16.16
N VAL A 63 6.80 -8.67 -15.31
CA VAL A 63 7.94 -7.99 -14.67
C VAL A 63 8.98 -7.57 -15.70
N ASP A 64 9.30 -8.45 -16.67
CA ASP A 64 10.23 -8.13 -17.75
C ASP A 64 9.69 -6.96 -18.62
N GLU A 65 8.42 -6.99 -19.01
CA GLU A 65 7.77 -5.90 -19.75
C GLU A 65 7.82 -4.57 -18.98
N ILE A 66 7.58 -4.58 -17.66
CA ILE A 66 7.68 -3.39 -16.81
C ILE A 66 9.08 -2.79 -16.89
N TYR A 67 10.13 -3.62 -16.84
CA TYR A 67 11.51 -3.14 -16.95
C TYR A 67 11.79 -2.51 -18.32
N GLU A 68 11.24 -3.07 -19.40
CA GLU A 68 11.39 -2.54 -20.76
C GLU A 68 10.62 -1.21 -20.96
N GLU A 69 9.52 -1.00 -20.24
CA GLU A 69 8.69 0.21 -20.33
C GLU A 69 9.21 1.40 -19.52
N ILE A 70 10.04 1.15 -18.50
CA ILE A 70 10.61 2.23 -17.66
C ILE A 70 11.47 3.15 -18.53
N ASN A 71 11.14 4.44 -18.49
CA ASN A 71 11.84 5.47 -19.23
C ASN A 71 11.83 6.81 -18.47
N THR A 72 12.43 7.84 -19.05
CA THR A 72 12.58 9.15 -18.39
C THR A 72 11.26 9.88 -18.13
N SER A 73 10.17 9.48 -18.79
CA SER A 73 8.82 10.01 -18.59
C SER A 73 8.00 9.24 -17.56
N THR A 74 8.50 8.10 -17.07
CA THR A 74 7.81 7.30 -16.05
C THR A 74 7.60 8.15 -14.79
N PRO A 75 6.36 8.28 -14.27
CA PRO A 75 6.09 9.05 -13.07
C PRO A 75 6.86 8.50 -11.86
N VAL A 76 7.07 9.34 -10.85
CA VAL A 76 7.73 8.92 -9.60
C VAL A 76 6.73 8.43 -8.54
N ASN A 77 5.45 8.75 -8.72
CA ASN A 77 4.40 8.44 -7.74
C ASN A 77 4.24 6.93 -7.48
N PHE A 78 3.55 6.62 -6.38
CA PHE A 78 3.40 5.23 -5.93
C PHE A 78 2.45 4.42 -6.80
N GLU A 79 1.41 5.05 -7.34
CA GLU A 79 0.33 4.33 -7.99
C GLU A 79 0.72 3.81 -9.37
N ASN A 80 1.41 4.67 -10.13
CA ASN A 80 1.67 4.51 -11.56
C ASN A 80 3.17 4.53 -11.88
N GLY A 81 4.03 4.67 -10.87
CA GLY A 81 5.39 5.14 -11.06
C GLY A 81 6.48 4.36 -10.34
N LEU A 82 7.68 4.90 -10.42
CA LEU A 82 8.93 4.27 -9.99
C LEU A 82 8.95 3.83 -8.52
N THR A 83 8.35 4.62 -7.62
CA THR A 83 8.30 4.23 -6.19
C THR A 83 7.42 3.01 -5.96
N GLY A 84 6.32 2.87 -6.68
CA GLY A 84 5.46 1.69 -6.64
C GLY A 84 6.10 0.47 -7.29
N ILE A 85 6.75 0.65 -8.43
CA ILE A 85 7.47 -0.42 -9.14
C ILE A 85 8.61 -0.96 -8.26
N GLY A 86 9.44 -0.07 -7.72
CA GLY A 86 10.54 -0.46 -6.85
C GLY A 86 10.09 -1.11 -5.54
N TRP A 87 8.98 -0.63 -4.94
CA TRP A 87 8.33 -1.32 -3.82
C TRP A 87 7.85 -2.73 -4.21
N GLY A 88 7.27 -2.87 -5.41
CA GLY A 88 6.82 -4.15 -5.95
C GLY A 88 7.96 -5.15 -6.10
N ILE A 89 9.12 -4.72 -6.62
CA ILE A 89 10.30 -5.58 -6.75
C ILE A 89 10.81 -6.05 -5.38
N GLU A 90 10.91 -5.14 -4.40
CA GLU A 90 11.23 -5.50 -3.00
C GLU A 90 10.24 -6.52 -2.45
N TYR A 91 8.95 -6.30 -2.68
CA TYR A 91 7.90 -7.22 -2.26
C TYR A 91 8.07 -8.61 -2.88
N LEU A 92 8.33 -8.68 -4.20
CA LEU A 92 8.51 -9.95 -4.92
C LEU A 92 9.72 -10.73 -4.41
N VAL A 93 10.86 -10.06 -4.24
CA VAL A 93 12.09 -10.68 -3.73
C VAL A 93 11.91 -11.16 -2.30
N LYS A 94 11.38 -10.30 -1.42
CA LYS A 94 11.21 -10.64 0.00
C LYS A 94 10.22 -11.78 0.24
N ASN A 95 9.22 -11.94 -0.62
CA ASN A 95 8.28 -13.06 -0.56
C ASN A 95 8.79 -14.33 -1.28
N GLY A 96 9.99 -14.31 -1.85
CA GLY A 96 10.58 -15.45 -2.56
C GLY A 96 9.89 -15.78 -3.88
N PHE A 97 9.28 -14.78 -4.53
CA PHE A 97 8.72 -14.91 -5.87
C PHE A 97 9.79 -14.73 -6.95
N VAL A 98 10.73 -13.81 -6.69
CA VAL A 98 11.85 -13.49 -7.59
C VAL A 98 13.15 -13.60 -6.80
N GLN A 99 14.22 -14.06 -7.44
CA GLN A 99 15.57 -14.01 -6.89
C GLN A 99 16.35 -12.92 -7.63
N ALA A 100 16.67 -11.83 -6.95
CA ALA A 100 17.44 -10.72 -7.51
C ALA A 100 18.25 -10.04 -6.41
N ASP A 101 19.39 -9.45 -6.78
CA ASP A 101 20.06 -8.46 -5.94
C ASP A 101 19.32 -7.13 -6.09
N THR A 102 18.52 -6.76 -5.09
CA THR A 102 17.71 -5.53 -5.16
C THR A 102 18.55 -4.27 -5.08
N ASP A 103 19.78 -4.32 -4.59
CA ASP A 103 20.67 -3.16 -4.57
C ASP A 103 21.22 -2.85 -5.97
N GLU A 104 21.46 -3.87 -6.80
CA GLU A 104 21.81 -3.70 -8.20
C GLU A 104 20.57 -3.33 -9.03
N ALA A 105 19.51 -4.13 -8.94
CA ALA A 105 18.32 -4.02 -9.78
C ALA A 105 17.53 -2.71 -9.59
N LEU A 106 17.63 -2.07 -8.43
CA LEU A 106 16.92 -0.82 -8.12
C LEU A 106 17.84 0.40 -8.10
N SER A 107 19.13 0.26 -8.42
CA SER A 107 20.10 1.35 -8.32
C SER A 107 19.76 2.58 -9.17
N GLU A 108 19.26 2.39 -10.40
CA GLU A 108 18.83 3.49 -11.26
C GLU A 108 17.56 4.17 -10.74
N ILE A 109 16.61 3.37 -10.25
CA ILE A 109 15.38 3.84 -9.61
C ILE A 109 15.72 4.66 -8.36
N ASP A 110 16.60 4.15 -7.49
CA ASP A 110 17.08 4.82 -6.27
C ASP A 110 17.66 6.21 -6.59
N ASN A 111 18.46 6.30 -7.66
CA ASN A 111 19.05 7.55 -8.12
C ASN A 111 18.03 8.53 -8.70
N TYR A 112 17.04 8.05 -9.46
CA TYR A 112 16.01 8.93 -10.04
C TYR A 112 15.02 9.42 -8.97
N VAL A 113 14.56 8.53 -8.10
CA VAL A 113 13.63 8.84 -7.01
C VAL A 113 14.26 9.85 -6.05
N SER A 114 15.55 9.68 -5.69
CA SER A 114 16.23 10.61 -4.78
C SER A 114 16.38 12.02 -5.37
N ARG A 115 16.76 12.13 -6.66
CA ARG A 115 16.82 13.43 -7.36
C ARG A 115 15.45 14.09 -7.45
N SER A 116 14.42 13.30 -7.78
CA SER A 116 13.04 13.80 -7.90
C SER A 116 12.50 14.30 -6.57
N MET A 117 12.76 13.59 -5.48
CA MET A 117 12.43 14.02 -4.11
C MET A 117 13.10 15.36 -3.77
N MET A 118 14.40 15.51 -4.05
CA MET A 118 15.12 16.76 -3.77
C MET A 118 14.55 17.93 -4.57
N SER A 119 14.21 17.71 -5.84
CA SER A 119 13.57 18.73 -6.67
C SER A 119 12.19 19.10 -6.17
N TYR A 120 11.36 18.09 -5.84
CA TYR A 120 10.00 18.30 -5.35
C TYR A 120 9.96 19.05 -4.02
N ALA A 121 10.89 18.73 -3.11
CA ALA A 121 10.99 19.41 -1.82
C ALA A 121 11.28 20.92 -1.91
N ILE A 122 11.66 21.40 -3.10
CA ILE A 122 11.87 22.81 -3.42
C ILE A 122 10.66 23.41 -4.15
N THR A 123 9.97 22.62 -4.97
CA THR A 123 8.97 23.13 -5.93
C THR A 123 7.51 22.95 -5.50
N SER A 124 7.22 22.08 -4.53
CA SER A 124 5.86 21.76 -4.13
C SER A 124 5.69 21.62 -2.62
N GLU A 125 4.51 22.02 -2.16
CA GLU A 125 4.03 21.85 -0.78
C GLU A 125 2.84 20.87 -0.71
N ASN A 126 2.47 20.22 -1.82
CA ASN A 126 1.42 19.21 -1.84
C ASN A 126 1.93 17.90 -1.23
N CYS A 127 1.33 17.48 -0.11
CA CYS A 127 1.73 16.26 0.58
C CYS A 127 1.14 14.99 -0.04
N ASN A 128 0.07 15.10 -0.85
CA ASN A 128 -0.63 13.93 -1.37
C ASN A 128 0.21 13.14 -2.38
N ASP A 129 1.16 13.79 -3.06
CA ASP A 129 2.08 13.14 -4.00
C ASP A 129 3.30 12.49 -3.30
N LEU A 130 3.40 12.61 -1.98
CA LEU A 130 4.58 12.23 -1.20
C LEU A 130 4.51 10.84 -0.59
N ALA A 131 3.32 10.25 -0.50
CA ALA A 131 3.09 8.95 0.09
C ALA A 131 4.01 7.86 -0.49
N GLY A 132 4.30 7.92 -1.80
CA GLY A 132 5.16 6.93 -2.47
C GLY A 132 6.59 6.87 -1.95
N TYR A 133 7.17 8.01 -1.59
CA TYR A 133 8.50 8.05 -0.98
C TYR A 133 8.50 7.43 0.42
N GLY A 134 7.40 7.64 1.16
CA GLY A 134 7.19 7.10 2.50
C GLY A 134 7.08 5.58 2.51
N PHE A 135 6.64 4.95 1.42
CA PHE A 135 6.64 3.48 1.30
C PHE A 135 7.96 2.93 0.76
N TYR A 136 8.53 3.58 -0.25
CA TYR A 136 9.66 3.06 -1.00
C TYR A 136 10.96 2.93 -0.19
N TYR A 137 11.37 4.00 0.50
CA TYR A 137 12.66 3.95 1.20
C TYR A 137 12.66 3.03 2.43
N PRO A 138 11.59 3.00 3.26
CA PRO A 138 11.49 1.97 4.30
C PRO A 138 11.47 0.54 3.74
N SER A 139 10.82 0.29 2.60
CA SER A 139 10.85 -1.05 2.00
C SER A 139 12.25 -1.44 1.52
N ARG A 140 12.99 -0.50 0.90
CA ARG A 140 14.40 -0.70 0.52
C ARG A 140 15.27 -0.97 1.74
N LEU A 141 15.10 -0.23 2.83
CA LEU A 141 15.89 -0.49 4.05
C LEU A 141 15.57 -1.88 4.63
N GLY A 142 14.30 -2.29 4.59
CA GLY A 142 13.90 -3.65 4.95
C GLY A 142 14.20 -3.98 6.41
N LEU A 143 14.96 -5.05 6.65
CA LEU A 143 15.44 -5.45 7.99
C LEU A 143 16.90 -5.05 8.24
N ARG A 144 17.50 -4.24 7.34
CA ARG A 144 18.88 -3.79 7.46
C ARG A 144 19.01 -2.75 8.56
N CYS A 145 20.16 -2.73 9.23
CA CYS A 145 20.40 -1.80 10.32
C CYS A 145 20.79 -0.42 9.79
N ILE A 146 20.34 0.64 10.45
CA ILE A 146 20.60 2.04 10.02
C ILE A 146 22.08 2.46 10.13
N ASP A 147 22.87 1.73 10.92
CA ASP A 147 24.31 1.92 11.12
C ASP A 147 25.16 1.04 10.20
N GLU A 148 24.54 0.29 9.29
CA GLU A 148 25.27 -0.53 8.33
C GLU A 148 26.18 0.33 7.44
N GLU A 149 27.42 -0.13 7.24
CA GLU A 149 28.44 0.64 6.54
C GLU A 149 28.26 0.70 5.01
N SER A 150 27.30 -0.04 4.47
CA SER A 150 26.95 -0.08 3.04
C SER A 150 26.63 1.32 2.49
N SER A 151 27.20 1.64 1.32
CA SER A 151 26.92 2.91 0.62
C SER A 151 25.45 3.04 0.24
N VAL A 152 24.81 1.93 -0.14
CA VAL A 152 23.39 1.87 -0.49
C VAL A 152 22.54 2.15 0.75
N VAL A 153 22.81 1.46 1.85
CA VAL A 153 22.08 1.68 3.12
C VAL A 153 22.25 3.12 3.61
N LYS A 154 23.47 3.66 3.60
CA LYS A 154 23.71 5.06 3.94
C LYS A 154 22.94 6.03 3.05
N GLY A 155 22.83 5.74 1.75
CA GLY A 155 22.02 6.50 0.80
C GLY A 155 20.54 6.49 1.16
N ILE A 156 19.98 5.31 1.42
CA ILE A 156 18.58 5.13 1.83
C ILE A 156 18.30 5.84 3.16
N VAL A 157 19.15 5.66 4.17
CA VAL A 157 19.02 6.32 5.48
C VAL A 157 19.04 7.84 5.35
N LYS A 158 19.88 8.40 4.46
CA LYS A 158 19.87 9.84 4.15
C LYS A 158 18.56 10.28 3.51
N CYS A 159 18.02 9.50 2.59
CA CYS A 159 16.73 9.80 1.94
C CYS A 159 15.57 9.77 2.95
N ILE A 160 15.54 8.79 3.86
CA ILE A 160 14.52 8.71 4.91
C ILE A 160 14.60 9.95 5.82
N LYS A 161 15.80 10.30 6.31
CA LYS A 161 16.01 11.50 7.14
C LYS A 161 15.56 12.77 6.43
N PHE A 162 16.02 12.97 5.19
CA PHE A 162 15.64 14.12 4.39
C PHE A 162 14.11 14.21 4.20
N PHE A 163 13.48 13.08 3.89
CA PHE A 163 12.03 13.03 3.71
C PHE A 163 11.28 13.34 5.00
N THR A 164 11.71 12.78 6.13
CA THR A 164 11.15 13.10 7.45
C THR A 164 11.25 14.59 7.76
N ASP A 165 12.43 15.19 7.59
CA ASP A 165 12.66 16.61 7.86
C ASP A 165 11.81 17.50 6.94
N TYR A 166 11.64 17.10 5.68
CA TYR A 166 10.81 17.80 4.72
C TYR A 166 9.32 17.73 5.09
N ILE A 167 8.79 16.55 5.42
CA ILE A 167 7.41 16.36 5.85
C ILE A 167 7.13 17.16 7.13
N GLU A 168 8.04 17.11 8.11
CA GLU A 168 7.94 17.92 9.32
C GLU A 168 7.83 19.40 8.97
N ARG A 169 8.73 19.93 8.14
CA ARG A 169 8.72 21.33 7.73
C ARG A 169 7.40 21.74 7.05
N VAL A 170 6.88 20.91 6.14
CA VAL A 170 5.65 21.22 5.40
C VAL A 170 4.42 21.16 6.31
N ILE A 171 4.30 20.12 7.15
CA ILE A 171 3.14 19.93 8.03
C ILE A 171 3.13 20.98 9.14
N VAL A 172 4.25 21.17 9.84
CA VAL A 172 4.37 22.19 10.90
C VAL A 172 4.21 23.59 10.32
N GLY A 173 4.78 23.84 9.14
CA GLY A 173 4.60 25.13 8.44
C GLY A 173 3.13 25.44 8.14
N LYS A 174 2.36 24.45 7.66
CA LYS A 174 0.92 24.61 7.40
C LYS A 174 0.11 24.85 8.67
N GLU A 175 0.42 24.13 9.75
CA GLU A 175 -0.23 24.33 11.04
C GLU A 175 -0.01 25.74 11.59
N ILE A 176 1.24 26.23 11.58
CA ILE A 176 1.58 27.58 12.05
C ILE A 176 0.89 28.67 11.21
N ALA A 177 0.82 28.47 9.90
CA ALA A 177 0.19 29.41 8.98
C ALA A 177 -1.35 29.37 9.00
N GLY A 178 -1.96 28.47 9.77
CA GLY A 178 -3.41 28.28 9.82
C GLY A 178 -4.00 27.76 8.52
N PHE A 179 -3.20 27.08 7.69
CA PHE A 179 -3.69 26.44 6.47
C PHE A 179 -4.42 25.13 6.78
N ASP A 180 -5.42 24.85 5.95
CA ASP A 180 -6.31 23.72 6.12
C ASP A 180 -5.60 22.40 5.80
N LEU A 181 -5.24 21.64 6.84
CA LEU A 181 -4.73 20.27 6.71
C LEU A 181 -5.79 19.29 6.16
N TYR A 182 -7.05 19.71 6.01
CA TYR A 182 -8.13 18.95 5.37
C TYR A 182 -7.90 18.71 3.86
N SER A 183 -6.89 19.34 3.26
CA SER A 183 -6.43 18.99 1.90
C SER A 183 -5.73 17.62 1.82
N LEU A 184 -5.35 17.04 2.96
CA LEU A 184 -4.76 15.70 3.01
C LEU A 184 -5.82 14.63 2.75
N THR A 185 -5.55 13.76 1.77
CA THR A 185 -6.43 12.63 1.50
C THR A 185 -6.32 11.56 2.59
N GLU A 186 -7.35 10.72 2.74
CA GLU A 186 -7.33 9.56 3.64
C GLU A 186 -6.11 8.67 3.41
N ASP A 187 -5.80 8.42 2.14
CA ASP A 187 -4.67 7.59 1.73
C ASP A 187 -3.33 8.22 2.14
N THR A 188 -3.24 9.55 2.08
CA THR A 188 -2.05 10.30 2.52
C THR A 188 -1.88 10.22 4.03
N ILE A 189 -2.97 10.38 4.80
CA ILE A 189 -2.94 10.25 6.26
C ILE A 189 -2.49 8.84 6.67
N CYS A 190 -3.05 7.80 6.04
CA CYS A 190 -2.64 6.42 6.26
C CYS A 190 -1.17 6.20 5.95
N SER A 191 -0.70 6.70 4.80
CA SER A 191 0.69 6.57 4.37
C SER A 191 1.66 7.29 5.30
N LEU A 192 1.28 8.47 5.78
CA LEU A 192 2.06 9.24 6.74
C LEU A 192 2.16 8.51 8.08
N ILE A 193 1.04 8.10 8.68
CA ILE A 193 1.08 7.36 9.96
C ILE A 193 1.91 6.09 9.82
N TRP A 194 1.75 5.36 8.71
CA TRP A 194 2.55 4.18 8.43
C TRP A 194 4.04 4.49 8.36
N PHE A 195 4.43 5.52 7.60
CA PHE A 195 5.82 5.96 7.47
C PHE A 195 6.41 6.33 8.83
N LEU A 196 5.70 7.13 9.63
CA LEU A 196 6.13 7.52 10.97
C LEU A 196 6.35 6.29 11.86
N LEU A 197 5.42 5.33 11.84
CA LEU A 197 5.57 4.07 12.56
C LEU A 197 6.80 3.27 12.10
N GLN A 198 7.07 3.21 10.80
CA GLN A 198 8.27 2.52 10.30
C GLN A 198 9.56 3.22 10.74
N THR A 199 9.60 4.56 10.74
CA THR A 199 10.80 5.26 11.23
C THR A 199 11.11 4.94 12.69
N GLN A 200 10.09 4.76 13.54
CA GLN A 200 10.30 4.29 14.92
C GLN A 200 10.87 2.87 14.96
N ARG A 201 10.26 1.95 14.20
CA ARG A 201 10.67 0.53 14.16
C ARG A 201 12.10 0.35 13.64
N LEU A 202 12.53 1.21 12.73
CA LEU A 202 13.88 1.20 12.14
C LEU A 202 14.91 1.95 12.99
N GLY A 203 14.53 2.51 14.14
CA GLY A 203 15.44 3.16 15.08
C GLY A 203 15.88 4.59 14.71
N PHE A 204 15.12 5.29 13.87
CA PHE A 204 15.35 6.72 13.62
C PHE A 204 14.97 7.56 14.85
N SER A 205 15.44 8.82 14.89
CA SER A 205 15.07 9.75 15.96
C SER A 205 13.55 9.90 16.03
N SER A 206 13.00 9.77 17.23
CA SER A 206 11.56 9.79 17.41
C SER A 206 10.94 11.19 17.37
N GLU A 207 11.74 12.23 17.63
CA GLU A 207 11.28 13.61 17.82
C GLU A 207 10.54 14.19 16.60
N PRO A 208 11.04 14.10 15.35
CA PRO A 208 10.31 14.59 14.18
C PRO A 208 8.97 13.90 13.98
N ALA A 209 8.93 12.58 14.19
CA ALA A 209 7.73 11.79 13.98
C ALA A 209 6.62 12.16 14.97
N PHE A 210 6.97 12.46 16.23
CA PHE A 210 6.00 12.91 17.22
C PHE A 210 5.47 14.30 16.91
N ARG A 211 6.33 15.23 16.46
CA ARG A 211 5.89 16.55 16.01
C ARG A 211 4.90 16.43 14.86
N ILE A 212 5.25 15.69 13.80
CA ILE A 212 4.34 15.45 12.67
C ILE A 212 3.00 14.88 13.14
N PHE A 213 3.04 13.83 13.97
CA PHE A 213 1.83 13.18 14.45
C PHE A 213 0.94 14.13 15.28
N SER A 214 1.54 14.99 16.11
CA SER A 214 0.80 15.96 16.91
C SER A 214 -0.01 16.93 16.04
N CYS A 215 0.57 17.43 14.94
CA CYS A 215 -0.08 18.34 13.99
C CYS A 215 -1.28 17.69 13.28
N ILE A 216 -1.18 16.40 12.93
CA ILE A 216 -2.22 15.68 12.19
C ILE A 216 -3.21 14.95 13.10
N SER A 217 -2.99 14.91 14.41
CA SER A 217 -3.74 14.07 15.36
C SER A 217 -5.25 14.35 15.36
N GLU A 218 -5.66 15.61 15.28
CA GLU A 218 -7.07 15.99 15.20
C GLU A 218 -7.74 15.46 13.91
N HIS A 219 -7.04 15.56 12.78
CA HIS A 219 -7.52 15.06 11.49
C HIS A 219 -7.64 13.54 11.50
N VAL A 220 -6.69 12.85 12.13
CA VAL A 220 -6.73 11.39 12.33
C VAL A 220 -7.94 11.00 13.18
N GLU A 221 -8.23 11.74 14.26
CA GLU A 221 -9.41 11.47 15.09
C GLU A 221 -10.72 11.70 14.33
N GLN A 222 -10.81 12.76 13.51
CA GLN A 222 -11.97 13.01 12.65
C GLN A 222 -12.14 11.91 11.59
N LEU A 223 -11.04 11.45 10.98
CA LEU A 223 -11.05 10.38 9.99
C LEU A 223 -11.52 9.06 10.60
N LEU A 224 -11.05 8.72 11.81
CA LEU A 224 -11.50 7.53 12.54
C LEU A 224 -12.99 7.59 12.93
N LYS A 225 -13.53 8.78 13.20
CA LYS A 225 -14.96 8.98 13.51
C LYS A 225 -15.86 8.90 12.28
N SER A 226 -15.36 9.30 11.12
CA SER A 226 -16.13 9.38 9.86
C SER A 226 -16.01 8.13 8.99
N SER A 227 -14.92 7.37 9.15
CA SER A 227 -14.69 6.10 8.47
C SER A 227 -15.45 4.96 9.13
N SER A 228 -15.65 3.87 8.38
CA SER A 228 -16.18 2.61 8.92
C SER A 228 -15.53 1.40 8.25
N GLY A 229 -15.52 0.26 8.93
CA GLY A 229 -15.08 -1.02 8.37
C GLY A 229 -13.57 -1.28 8.50
N PRO A 230 -12.99 -2.10 7.61
CA PRO A 230 -11.59 -2.53 7.77
C PRO A 230 -10.56 -1.42 7.55
N PHE A 231 -10.86 -0.38 6.77
CA PHE A 231 -10.02 0.81 6.62
C PHE A 231 -9.81 1.48 7.98
N GLU A 232 -10.90 1.77 8.67
CA GLU A 232 -10.91 2.37 10.01
C GLU A 232 -10.16 1.49 11.01
N SER A 233 -10.37 0.17 10.94
CA SER A 233 -9.69 -0.82 11.80
C SER A 233 -8.18 -0.82 11.57
N ASN A 234 -7.73 -0.81 10.32
CA ASN A 234 -6.31 -0.77 9.97
C ASN A 234 -5.65 0.55 10.38
N LEU A 235 -6.32 1.67 10.11
CA LEU A 235 -5.86 2.99 10.55
C LEU A 235 -5.74 3.04 12.08
N ARG A 236 -6.75 2.55 12.81
CA ARG A 236 -6.74 2.48 14.26
C ARG A 236 -5.55 1.66 14.78
N LEU A 237 -5.30 0.47 14.23
CA LEU A 237 -4.16 -0.37 14.61
C LEU A 237 -2.82 0.31 14.37
N MET A 238 -2.67 1.04 13.25
CA MET A 238 -1.45 1.82 12.97
C MET A 238 -1.27 2.94 13.98
N VAL A 239 -2.33 3.67 14.31
CA VAL A 239 -2.32 4.75 15.32
C VAL A 239 -2.01 4.18 16.71
N GLU A 240 -2.66 3.09 17.12
CA GLU A 240 -2.40 2.41 18.39
C GLU A 240 -0.95 1.94 18.49
N SER A 241 -0.42 1.33 17.43
CA SER A 241 0.98 0.90 17.35
C SER A 241 1.94 2.08 17.46
N PHE A 242 1.62 3.20 16.80
CA PHE A 242 2.43 4.41 16.86
C PHE A 242 2.40 5.02 18.27
N VAL A 243 1.22 5.21 18.85
CA VAL A 243 1.05 5.74 20.21
C VAL A 243 1.72 4.83 21.24
N ALA A 244 1.67 3.51 21.06
CA ALA A 244 2.36 2.56 21.92
C ALA A 244 3.89 2.74 21.91
N SER A 245 4.46 3.18 20.78
CA SER A 245 5.89 3.42 20.59
C SER A 245 6.39 4.75 21.16
N ILE A 246 5.49 5.64 21.63
CA ILE A 246 5.85 6.92 22.24
C ILE A 246 6.51 6.66 23.62
N PRO A 247 7.75 7.17 23.87
CA PRO A 247 8.45 6.99 25.15
C PRO A 247 7.83 7.76 26.32
N ASP A 248 7.15 8.88 26.05
CA ASP A 248 6.58 9.75 27.07
C ASP A 248 5.14 9.32 27.43
N ASP A 249 4.96 8.85 28.66
CA ASP A 249 3.67 8.39 29.18
C ASP A 249 2.58 9.49 29.21
N LEU A 250 2.97 10.77 29.36
CA LEU A 250 2.02 11.88 29.35
C LEU A 250 1.50 12.14 27.94
N LEU A 251 2.39 12.16 26.94
CA LEU A 251 2.00 12.26 25.53
C LEU A 251 1.22 11.02 25.06
N LYS A 252 1.57 9.85 25.58
CA LYS A 252 0.82 8.62 25.33
C LYS A 252 -0.62 8.71 25.86
N SER A 253 -0.80 9.30 27.03
CA SER A 253 -2.12 9.51 27.61
C SER A 253 -2.98 10.50 26.81
N SER A 254 -2.40 11.55 26.22
CA SER A 254 -3.17 12.53 25.42
C SER A 254 -3.74 11.93 24.13
N TYR A 255 -3.06 10.97 23.51
CA TYR A 255 -3.50 10.34 22.26
C TYR A 255 -4.25 9.02 22.45
N SER A 256 -4.31 8.50 23.68
CA SER A 256 -5.04 7.26 23.99
C SER A 256 -6.56 7.34 23.70
N SER A 257 -7.14 8.54 23.69
CA SER A 257 -8.57 8.73 23.39
C SER A 257 -8.91 8.61 21.90
N ILE A 258 -7.93 8.82 21.02
CA ILE A 258 -8.06 8.70 19.56
C ILE A 258 -8.26 7.24 19.16
N SER A 259 -7.74 6.27 19.93
CA SER A 259 -7.84 4.84 19.60
C SER A 259 -9.21 4.20 19.86
N VAL A 260 -10.07 4.85 20.65
CA VAL A 260 -11.27 4.20 21.21
C VAL A 260 -12.55 4.49 20.41
N LYS A 261 -12.66 5.65 19.76
CA LYS A 261 -13.93 6.11 19.16
C LYS A 261 -14.01 5.80 17.66
N GLY A 262 -14.78 4.77 17.29
CA GLY A 262 -15.22 4.59 15.92
C GLY A 262 -16.60 3.97 15.87
N ASN A 263 -17.42 4.42 14.92
CA ASN A 263 -18.82 4.04 14.78
C ASN A 263 -18.97 3.04 13.64
N SER A 264 -19.64 1.91 13.90
CA SER A 264 -20.06 0.98 12.87
C SER A 264 -21.36 1.44 12.22
N ASN A 265 -21.32 1.94 10.98
CA ASN A 265 -22.51 2.07 10.13
C ASN A 265 -22.39 1.12 8.92
N THR A 266 -23.51 0.54 8.50
CA THR A 266 -23.60 -0.44 7.41
C THR A 266 -23.74 0.26 6.06
N CYS A 267 -22.97 -0.18 5.06
CA CYS A 267 -22.89 0.42 3.71
C CYS A 267 -23.47 -0.50 2.62
N LYS A 268 -23.83 0.07 1.45
CA LYS A 268 -24.48 -0.63 0.31
C LYS A 268 -23.53 -1.60 -0.42
N SER A 269 -24.07 -2.60 -1.12
CA SER A 269 -23.33 -3.72 -1.76
C SER A 269 -22.20 -3.33 -2.70
N ASP A 270 -22.41 -2.36 -3.60
CA ASP A 270 -21.39 -1.98 -4.59
C ASP A 270 -20.25 -1.18 -3.92
N THR A 271 -20.55 -0.43 -2.87
CA THR A 271 -19.54 0.25 -2.03
C THR A 271 -18.74 -0.74 -1.19
N ILE A 272 -19.29 -1.91 -0.84
CA ILE A 272 -18.58 -2.92 -0.06
C ILE A 272 -17.39 -3.50 -0.85
N VAL A 273 -17.52 -3.73 -2.16
CA VAL A 273 -16.41 -4.30 -2.95
C VAL A 273 -15.29 -3.29 -3.15
N GLU A 274 -15.61 -2.03 -3.42
CA GLU A 274 -14.59 -0.97 -3.52
C GLU A 274 -13.85 -0.78 -2.18
N ILE A 275 -14.58 -0.78 -1.07
CA ILE A 275 -13.99 -0.74 0.29
C ILE A 275 -13.08 -1.96 0.49
N LEU A 276 -13.54 -3.16 0.13
CA LEU A 276 -12.76 -4.39 0.28
C LEU A 276 -11.47 -4.36 -0.56
N ILE A 277 -11.55 -3.95 -1.82
CA ILE A 277 -10.38 -3.83 -2.69
C ILE A 277 -9.42 -2.81 -2.08
N LYS A 278 -9.92 -1.65 -1.64
CA LYS A 278 -9.15 -0.61 -0.94
C LYS A 278 -8.41 -1.18 0.27
N ASN A 279 -9.12 -1.90 1.13
CA ASN A 279 -8.54 -2.53 2.32
C ASN A 279 -7.47 -3.55 1.95
N THR A 280 -7.72 -4.34 0.92
CA THR A 280 -6.83 -5.42 0.52
C THR A 280 -5.48 -4.92 0.02
N TRP A 281 -5.45 -3.90 -0.84
CA TRP A 281 -4.18 -3.32 -1.28
C TRP A 281 -3.53 -2.45 -0.19
N LEU A 282 -4.30 -1.76 0.65
CA LEU A 282 -3.74 -1.07 1.82
C LEU A 282 -3.07 -2.04 2.80
N GLU A 283 -3.69 -3.19 3.07
CA GLU A 283 -3.08 -4.24 3.89
C GLU A 283 -1.83 -4.82 3.23
N LEU A 284 -1.85 -5.02 1.91
CA LEU A 284 -0.70 -5.49 1.16
C LEU A 284 0.52 -4.54 1.34
N ILE A 285 0.27 -3.23 1.35
CA ILE A 285 1.31 -2.19 1.40
C ILE A 285 1.72 -1.84 2.84
N CYS A 286 0.74 -1.57 3.71
CA CYS A 286 0.95 -1.11 5.08
C CYS A 286 1.17 -2.26 6.06
N ASN A 287 0.71 -3.45 5.73
CA ASN A 287 0.83 -4.60 6.61
C ASN A 287 1.33 -5.88 5.92
N PRO A 288 2.43 -5.81 5.15
CA PRO A 288 2.94 -6.97 4.44
C PRO A 288 3.42 -8.09 5.38
N TYR A 289 3.58 -7.84 6.69
CA TYR A 289 4.27 -8.75 7.61
C TYR A 289 3.65 -8.91 9.01
N SER A 290 2.49 -8.30 9.35
CA SER A 290 1.81 -8.75 10.57
C SER A 290 1.12 -10.08 10.31
N ASN A 291 1.39 -11.03 11.19
CA ASN A 291 0.57 -12.25 11.30
C ASN A 291 -0.82 -11.98 11.93
N GLU A 292 -1.20 -10.71 12.11
CA GLU A 292 -2.36 -10.32 12.92
C GLU A 292 -3.61 -9.97 12.12
N THR A 293 -3.56 -9.82 10.80
CA THR A 293 -4.77 -9.75 9.96
C THR A 293 -5.35 -11.15 9.72
N ARG A 294 -5.72 -11.81 10.82
CA ARG A 294 -6.85 -12.75 10.78
C ARG A 294 -8.06 -11.89 10.45
N LEU A 295 -8.46 -11.88 9.18
CA LEU A 295 -9.78 -11.40 8.75
C LEU A 295 -10.78 -11.74 9.85
N TYR A 296 -11.30 -10.72 10.53
CA TYR A 296 -12.28 -10.92 11.59
C TYR A 296 -13.37 -11.79 10.98
N ARG A 297 -13.61 -12.94 11.62
CA ARG A 297 -14.44 -14.06 11.14
C ARG A 297 -15.87 -13.64 10.71
N ARG A 298 -16.28 -12.41 10.99
CA ARG A 298 -17.56 -11.79 10.62
C ARG A 298 -17.67 -11.34 9.15
N GLU A 299 -16.59 -10.97 8.46
CA GLU A 299 -16.70 -10.42 7.08
C GLU A 299 -16.62 -11.47 5.97
N LYS A 300 -16.19 -12.71 6.27
CA LYS A 300 -16.13 -13.79 5.27
C LYS A 300 -17.51 -14.17 4.71
N SER A 301 -18.59 -14.00 5.48
CA SER A 301 -19.96 -14.25 5.00
C SER A 301 -20.46 -13.19 4.03
N ASP A 302 -20.09 -11.92 4.27
CA ASP A 302 -20.53 -10.80 3.44
C ASP A 302 -19.78 -10.80 2.10
N LEU A 303 -18.47 -11.10 2.14
CA LEU A 303 -17.64 -11.42 0.98
C LEU A 303 -18.20 -12.58 0.15
N PHE A 304 -18.62 -13.66 0.81
CA PHE A 304 -19.22 -14.81 0.14
C PHE A 304 -20.51 -14.45 -0.60
N SER A 305 -21.38 -13.65 0.03
CA SER A 305 -22.62 -13.20 -0.59
C SER A 305 -22.39 -12.36 -1.86
N LEU A 306 -21.25 -11.66 -1.96
CA LEU A 306 -20.88 -10.87 -3.14
C LEU A 306 -20.22 -11.71 -4.23
N ILE A 307 -19.41 -12.69 -3.85
CA ILE A 307 -18.75 -13.62 -4.78
C ILE A 307 -19.80 -14.46 -5.54
N ASP A 308 -20.93 -14.80 -4.91
CA ASP A 308 -21.95 -15.68 -5.51
C ASP A 308 -22.91 -14.97 -6.52
N ILE A 309 -22.94 -13.64 -6.56
CA ILE A 309 -23.91 -12.90 -7.41
C ILE A 309 -23.38 -12.75 -8.85
N GLU A 310 -23.89 -13.53 -9.80
CA GLU A 310 -23.50 -13.43 -11.23
C GLU A 310 -23.78 -12.04 -11.83
N ASP A 311 -24.91 -11.39 -11.50
CA ASP A 311 -25.25 -10.03 -11.96
C ASP A 311 -24.21 -8.96 -11.56
N TYR A 312 -23.46 -9.18 -10.48
CA TYR A 312 -22.37 -8.29 -10.09
C TYR A 312 -21.20 -8.44 -11.07
N TRP A 313 -20.85 -9.67 -11.42
CA TRP A 313 -19.74 -9.97 -12.33
C TRP A 313 -20.00 -9.49 -13.75
N GLU A 314 -21.23 -9.64 -14.26
CA GLU A 314 -21.62 -9.10 -15.57
C GLU A 314 -21.45 -7.58 -15.60
N ARG A 315 -21.91 -6.88 -14.56
CA ARG A 315 -21.73 -5.42 -14.43
C ARG A 315 -20.26 -4.98 -14.33
N GLN A 316 -19.39 -5.80 -13.73
CA GLN A 316 -17.95 -5.50 -13.68
C GLN A 316 -17.26 -5.74 -15.02
N LEU A 317 -17.66 -6.79 -15.75
CA LEU A 317 -17.17 -7.05 -17.10
C LEU A 317 -17.58 -5.94 -18.08
N ASP A 318 -18.81 -5.41 -17.96
CA ASP A 318 -19.27 -4.27 -18.76
C ASP A 318 -18.47 -2.99 -18.52
N LYS A 319 -17.85 -2.86 -17.34
CA LYS A 319 -17.01 -1.73 -16.96
C LYS A 319 -15.51 -1.95 -17.20
N LEU A 320 -15.12 -3.11 -17.73
CA LEU A 320 -13.71 -3.46 -17.92
C LEU A 320 -13.00 -2.43 -18.80
N ASN A 321 -11.91 -1.87 -18.29
CA ASN A 321 -11.04 -0.93 -19.01
C ASN A 321 -9.62 -0.98 -18.42
N SER A 322 -8.68 -0.25 -19.02
CA SER A 322 -7.29 -0.20 -18.55
C SER A 322 -7.16 0.21 -17.08
N ASP A 323 -8.04 1.09 -16.61
CA ASP A 323 -7.90 1.75 -15.31
C ASP A 323 -8.31 0.84 -14.14
N ASN A 324 -9.06 -0.23 -14.41
CA ASN A 324 -9.54 -1.15 -13.39
C ASN A 324 -8.87 -2.53 -13.41
N LEU A 325 -7.78 -2.74 -14.14
CA LEU A 325 -7.07 -4.03 -14.16
C LEU A 325 -6.16 -4.23 -12.94
N GLY A 326 -5.57 -3.16 -12.40
CA GLY A 326 -4.58 -3.21 -11.33
C GLY A 326 -5.12 -3.57 -9.93
N LEU A 327 -4.33 -3.31 -8.89
CA LEU A 327 -4.71 -3.55 -7.49
C LEU A 327 -5.91 -2.72 -7.02
N LYS A 328 -6.22 -1.59 -7.66
CA LYS A 328 -7.47 -0.84 -7.39
C LYS A 328 -8.71 -1.44 -8.06
N GLY A 329 -8.56 -2.51 -8.85
CA GLY A 329 -9.67 -3.20 -9.50
C GLY A 329 -9.51 -4.72 -9.51
N TRP A 330 -9.48 -5.34 -10.70
CA TRP A 330 -9.54 -6.80 -10.89
C TRP A 330 -8.45 -7.57 -10.15
N ALA A 331 -7.18 -7.12 -10.21
CA ALA A 331 -6.10 -7.79 -9.46
C ALA A 331 -6.32 -7.66 -7.95
N GLY A 332 -6.80 -6.51 -7.47
CA GLY A 332 -7.14 -6.30 -6.06
C GLY A 332 -8.30 -7.18 -5.59
N LEU A 333 -9.33 -7.34 -6.42
CA LEU A 333 -10.46 -8.23 -6.16
C LEU A 333 -10.00 -9.68 -6.09
N GLY A 334 -9.18 -10.12 -7.04
CA GLY A 334 -8.58 -11.45 -7.02
C GLY A 334 -7.74 -11.69 -5.76
N PHE A 335 -6.94 -10.69 -5.36
CA PHE A 335 -6.16 -10.77 -4.13
C PHE A 335 -7.03 -10.80 -2.87
N SER A 336 -8.15 -10.08 -2.87
CA SER A 336 -9.12 -10.07 -1.76
C SER A 336 -9.72 -11.47 -1.55
N ILE A 337 -10.06 -12.13 -2.67
CA ILE A 337 -10.60 -13.50 -2.66
C ILE A 337 -9.54 -14.51 -2.22
N LEU A 338 -8.28 -14.36 -2.66
CA LEU A 338 -7.17 -15.23 -2.23
C LEU A 338 -6.97 -15.21 -0.70
N LYS A 339 -7.15 -14.07 -0.04
CA LYS A 339 -7.03 -13.95 1.43
C LYS A 339 -8.16 -14.66 2.21
N ILE A 340 -9.25 -15.07 1.55
CA ILE A 340 -10.35 -15.79 2.22
C ILE A 340 -9.92 -17.18 2.65
N ILE A 341 -9.02 -17.80 1.89
CA ILE A 341 -8.49 -19.16 2.09
C ILE A 341 -7.29 -19.08 3.02
#